data_AF-A0A381YK68-F1
#
_entry.id   AF-A0A381YK68-F1
#
_cell.length_a   1.000
_cell.length_b   1.000
_cell.length_c   1.000
_cell.angle_alpha   90.00
_cell.angle_beta   90.00
_cell.angle_gamma   90.00
#
_symmetry.space_group_name_H-M   'P 1'
#
loop_
_entity.id
_entity.type
_entity.pdbx_description
1 polymer ?
#
loop_
_entity_poly.entity_id
_entity_poly.type
_entity_poly.pdbx_seq_one_letter_code
_entity_poly.pdbx_strand_id
1 'polypeptide(L)' 'MAKLKLGMIGGGQGAFIGGVHRIASRIDNHYELVA' A
#
# COMPACT_ATOMS: atom_id res chain seq x y z
N MET A 1 18.57 -2.49 -1.56
CA MET A 1 17.80 -3.34 -0.63
C MET A 1 16.58 -3.90 -1.36
N ALA A 2 16.11 -5.09 -1.00
CA ALA A 2 14.85 -5.62 -1.51
C ALA A 2 13.66 -4.90 -0.85
N LYS A 3 12.57 -4.67 -1.59
CA LYS A 3 11.34 -4.07 -1.05
C LYS A 3 10.63 -5.03 -0.10
N LEU A 4 9.94 -4.48 0.89
CA LEU A 4 9.10 -5.26 1.80
C LEU A 4 7.77 -5.59 1.12
N LYS A 5 7.39 -6.87 1.15
CA LYS A 5 6.09 -7.32 0.66
C LYS A 5 5.01 -6.91 1.66
N LEU A 6 4.03 -6.15 1.19
CA LEU A 6 2.91 -5.67 1.97
C LEU A 6 1.62 -6.34 1.47
N GLY A 7 0.80 -6.83 2.39
CA GLY A 7 -0.60 -7.20 2.12
C GLY A 7 -1.53 -6.22 2.83
N MET A 8 -2.65 -5.88 2.20
CA MET A 8 -3.63 -4.95 2.75
C MET A 8 -5.02 -5.59 2.82
N ILE A 9 -5.65 -5.52 4.00
CA ILE A 9 -7.03 -6.00 4.20
C ILE A 9 -7.93 -4.79 4.45
N GLY A 10 -9.01 -4.67 3.67
CA GLY A 10 -9.88 -3.49 3.67
C GLY A 10 -9.35 -2.35 2.81
N GLY A 11 -10.06 -1.20 2.78
CA GLY A 11 -9.61 -0.03 2.00
C GLY A 11 -9.84 -0.14 0.48
N GLY A 12 -10.86 -0.88 0.06
CA GLY A 12 -11.24 -1.08 -1.34
C GLY A 12 -11.72 0.19 -2.07
N GLN A 13 -12.44 0.01 -3.18
CA GLN A 13 -12.95 1.13 -3.99
C GLN A 13 -13.80 2.09 -3.14
N GLY A 14 -13.56 3.41 -3.30
CA GLY A 14 -14.25 4.45 -2.55
C GLY A 14 -13.77 4.67 -1.11
N ALA A 15 -12.91 3.80 -0.57
CA ALA A 15 -12.37 3.99 0.77
C ALA A 15 -11.23 5.01 0.78
N PHE A 16 -11.46 6.17 1.41
CA PHE A 16 -10.47 7.25 1.56
C PHE A 16 -9.15 6.72 2.14
N ILE A 17 -9.22 6.03 3.28
CA ILE A 17 -8.05 5.52 4.00
C ILE A 17 -7.27 4.50 3.15
N GLY A 18 -7.96 3.65 2.38
CA GLY A 18 -7.28 2.71 1.48
C GLY A 18 -6.48 3.38 0.38
N GLY A 19 -7.00 4.50 -0.17
CA GLY A 19 -6.27 5.33 -1.12
C GLY A 19 -4.99 5.91 -0.52
N VAL A 20 -5.09 6.48 0.69
CA VAL A 20 -3.95 7.06 1.42
C VAL A 20 -2.85 6.02 1.67
N HIS A 21 -3.22 4.82 2.13
CA HIS A 21 -2.24 3.76 2.42
C HIS A 21 -1.52 3.28 1.15
N ARG A 22 -2.23 3.12 0.03
CA ARG A 22 -1.61 2.77 -1.27
C ARG A 22 -0.64 3.85 -1.75
N ILE A 23 -0.97 5.12 -1.56
CA ILE A 23 -0.08 6.23 -1.89
C ILE A 23 1.16 6.17 -0.99
N ALA A 24 0.97 6.12 0.34
CA ALA A 24 2.06 6.09 1.30
C ALA A 24 3.04 4.93 1.07
N SER A 25 2.52 3.74 0.75
CA SER A 25 3.34 2.55 0.43
C SER A 25 4.30 2.76 -0.76
N ARG A 26 4.03 3.74 -1.64
CA ARG A 26 4.80 4.03 -2.84
C ARG A 26 5.75 5.21 -2.71
N ILE A 27 5.53 6.13 -1.76
CA ILE A 27 6.28 7.39 -1.66
C ILE A 27 7.78 7.15 -1.47
N ASP A 28 8.14 6.32 -0.49
CA ASP A 28 9.55 6.06 -0.16
C ASP A 28 10.13 4.84 -0.87
N ASN A 29 9.37 4.22 -1.80
CA ASN A 29 9.79 3.06 -2.56
C ASN A 29 10.25 1.84 -1.72
N HIS A 30 9.82 1.77 -0.46
CA HIS A 30 10.17 0.70 0.49
C HIS A 30 9.29 -0.54 0.36
N TYR A 31 8.09 -0.41 -0.20
CA TYR A 31 7.09 -1.48 -0.20
C TYR A 31 6.68 -1.91 -1.60
N GLU A 32 6.30 -3.17 -1.69
CA GLU A 32 5.61 -3.78 -2.82
C GLU A 32 4.28 -4.36 -2.32
N LEU A 33 3.16 -3.76 -2.74
CA LEU A 33 1.82 -4.25 -2.38
C LEU A 33 1.48 -5.45 -3.26
N VAL A 34 1.34 -6.63 -2.65
CA VAL A 34 1.19 -7.92 -3.36
C VAL A 34 -0.14 -8.62 -3.08
N ALA A 35 -0.93 -8.13 -2.11
CA ALA A 35 -2.24 -8.66 -1.73
C ALA A 35 -3.16 -7.53 -1.24
#